data_AF-A0A699THB2-F1
#
_entry.id   AF-A0A699THB2-F1
#
_cell.length_a   1.000
_cell.length_b   1.000
_cell.length_c   1.000
_cell.angle_alpha   90.00
_cell.angle_beta   90.00
_cell.angle_gamma   90.00
#
_symmetry.space_group_name_H-M   'P 1'
#
loop_
_entity.id
_entity.type
_entity.pdbx_description
1 polymer ?
#
loop_
_entity_poly.entity_id
_entity_poly.type
_entity_poly.pdbx_seq_one_letter_code
_entity_poly.pdbx_strand_id
1 'polypeptide(L)'
;MYDSWKSRMELYMLNRQHGQMILESVKSGPLLWPTIEQNVVTRLKKYSELSTIEAIQANCDVKATNIILQGFPLEVYALVSTHKVAKELWERIQMLMQGTKEESLRDSYLRFSLLLNDMNIYYEVGTILGKHKVLEHSSSRVEQVCN
;
A
#
# COMPACT_ATOMS: atom_id res chain seq x y z
N MET A 1 19.49 -11.93 1.64
CA MET A 1 18.06 -12.28 1.85
C MET A 1 17.13 -11.41 1.00
N TYR A 2 17.31 -10.09 0.98
CA TYR A 2 16.51 -9.17 0.15
C TYR A 2 16.57 -9.49 -1.36
N ASP A 3 17.75 -9.64 -1.95
CA ASP A 3 17.88 -9.88 -3.41
C ASP A 3 17.21 -11.18 -3.87
N SER A 4 17.32 -12.25 -3.06
CA SER A 4 16.65 -13.53 -3.35
C SER A 4 15.13 -13.41 -3.28
N TRP A 5 14.60 -12.68 -2.30
CA TRP A 5 13.17 -12.41 -2.20
C TRP A 5 12.69 -11.54 -3.37
N LYS A 6 13.44 -10.49 -3.71
CA LYS A 6 13.16 -9.60 -4.85
C LYS A 6 13.11 -10.40 -6.17
N SER A 7 14.11 -11.22 -6.46
CA SER A 7 14.11 -12.05 -7.67
C SER A 7 12.95 -13.06 -7.71
N ARG A 8 12.57 -13.64 -6.56
CA ARG A 8 11.40 -14.53 -6.49
C ARG A 8 10.10 -13.78 -6.76
N MET A 9 9.93 -12.57 -6.24
CA MET A 9 8.75 -11.74 -6.48
C MET A 9 8.67 -11.29 -7.94
N GLU A 10 9.80 -10.85 -8.53
CA GLU A 10 9.87 -10.47 -9.95
C GLU A 10 9.52 -11.65 -10.86
N LEU A 11 10.11 -12.83 -10.64
CA LEU A 11 9.79 -14.05 -11.39
C LEU A 11 8.34 -14.47 -11.21
N TYR A 12 7.80 -14.38 -9.99
CA TYR A 12 6.40 -14.68 -9.72
C TYR A 12 5.47 -13.76 -10.52
N MET A 13 5.72 -12.45 -10.53
CA MET A 13 4.93 -11.47 -11.29
C MET A 13 5.03 -11.73 -12.80
N LEU A 14 6.24 -11.96 -13.32
CA LEU A 14 6.48 -12.21 -14.75
C LEU A 14 5.78 -13.48 -15.25
N ASN A 15 5.60 -14.49 -14.40
CA ASN A 15 4.90 -15.72 -14.74
C ASN A 15 3.36 -15.59 -14.73
N ARG A 16 2.80 -14.42 -14.43
CA ARG A 16 1.34 -14.16 -14.49
C ARG A 16 0.93 -13.66 -15.87
N GLN A 17 -0.36 -13.79 -16.18
CA GLN A 17 -0.95 -13.13 -17.35
C GLN A 17 -0.73 -11.61 -17.24
N HIS A 18 -0.20 -11.00 -18.30
CA HIS A 18 0.26 -9.60 -18.32
C HIS A 18 1.37 -9.30 -17.31
N GLY A 19 2.23 -10.29 -17.00
CA GLY A 19 3.27 -10.20 -15.97
C GLY A 19 4.20 -8.99 -16.12
N GLN A 20 4.55 -8.61 -17.35
CA GLN A 20 5.33 -7.40 -17.59
C GLN A 20 4.59 -6.13 -17.13
N MET A 21 3.29 -6.01 -17.46
CA MET A 21 2.49 -4.86 -17.03
C MET A 21 2.35 -4.82 -15.51
N ILE A 22 2.16 -5.97 -14.87
CA ILE A 22 2.10 -6.08 -13.40
C ILE A 22 3.42 -5.61 -12.77
N LEU A 23 4.56 -6.06 -13.29
CA LEU A 23 5.87 -5.65 -12.78
C LEU A 23 6.10 -4.15 -12.93
N GLU A 24 5.71 -3.57 -14.07
CA GLU A 24 5.82 -2.12 -14.30
C GLU A 24 4.89 -1.32 -13.37
N SER A 25 3.67 -1.80 -13.10
CA SER A 25 2.77 -1.20 -12.10
C SER A 25 3.36 -1.22 -10.70
N VAL A 26 4.10 -2.26 -10.31
CA VAL A 26 4.78 -2.30 -9.01
C VAL A 26 5.92 -1.28 -8.94
N LYS A 27 6.70 -1.12 -10.01
CA LYS A 27 7.83 -0.18 -10.05
C LYS A 27 7.40 1.28 -10.14
N SER A 28 6.38 1.57 -10.93
CA SER A 28 5.95 2.92 -11.27
C SER A 28 4.73 3.40 -10.48
N GLY A 29 4.08 2.49 -9.75
CA GLY A 29 2.77 2.71 -9.14
C GLY A 29 1.61 2.48 -10.12
N PRO A 30 0.37 2.41 -9.61
CA PRO A 30 -0.82 2.30 -10.45
C PRO A 30 -0.99 3.54 -11.32
N LEU A 31 -1.49 3.35 -12.54
CA LEU A 31 -1.73 4.47 -13.45
C LEU A 31 -2.88 5.35 -12.97
N LEU A 32 -2.81 6.64 -13.30
CA LEU A 32 -3.90 7.57 -13.04
C LEU A 32 -5.17 7.08 -13.73
N TRP A 33 -6.27 7.07 -12.99
CA TRP A 33 -7.55 6.62 -13.53
C TRP A 33 -7.96 7.48 -14.73
N PRO A 34 -8.29 6.89 -15.89
CA PRO A 34 -8.52 7.66 -17.10
C PRO A 34 -9.66 8.67 -16.98
N THR A 35 -9.49 9.82 -17.63
CA THR A 35 -10.49 10.88 -17.72
C THR A 35 -11.07 11.00 -19.12
N ILE A 36 -12.29 11.52 -19.21
CA ILE A 36 -12.93 11.92 -20.45
C ILE A 36 -13.33 13.40 -20.34
N GLU A 37 -13.05 14.17 -21.39
CA GLU A 37 -13.55 15.53 -21.53
C GLU A 37 -14.92 15.49 -22.18
N GLN A 38 -15.94 15.91 -21.44
CA GLN A 38 -17.30 16.00 -21.93
C GLN A 38 -17.77 17.44 -21.73
N ASN A 39 -17.98 18.16 -22.83
CA ASN A 39 -18.46 19.55 -22.82
C ASN A 39 -17.61 20.48 -21.92
N VAL A 40 -16.28 20.45 -22.09
CA VAL A 40 -15.30 21.27 -21.34
C VAL A 40 -15.14 20.85 -19.86
N VAL A 41 -15.88 19.84 -19.39
CA VAL A 41 -15.71 19.27 -18.05
C VAL A 41 -14.96 17.95 -18.13
N THR A 42 -13.81 17.88 -17.45
CA THR A 42 -13.03 16.64 -17.30
C THR A 42 -13.63 15.83 -16.16
N ARG A 43 -14.16 14.64 -16.47
CA ARG A 43 -14.63 13.67 -15.46
C ARG A 43 -13.88 12.35 -15.60
N LEU A 44 -13.81 11.59 -14.52
CA LEU A 44 -13.28 10.22 -14.56
C LEU A 44 -14.21 9.32 -15.39
N LYS A 45 -13.61 8.42 -16.18
CA LYS A 45 -14.34 7.39 -16.92
C LYS A 45 -14.95 6.39 -15.94
N LYS A 46 -16.14 5.88 -16.25
CA LYS A 46 -16.65 4.66 -15.64
C LYS A 46 -15.88 3.45 -16.18
N TYR A 47 -15.87 2.34 -15.44
CA TYR A 47 -15.19 1.12 -15.89
C TYR A 47 -15.69 0.65 -17.27
N SER A 48 -17.00 0.76 -17.54
CA SER A 48 -17.61 0.41 -18.82
C SER A 48 -17.23 1.34 -19.99
N GLU A 49 -16.67 2.51 -19.69
CA GLU A 49 -16.21 3.50 -20.66
C GLU A 49 -14.71 3.34 -20.96
N LEU A 50 -14.03 2.40 -20.28
CA LEU A 50 -12.62 2.11 -20.52
C LEU A 50 -12.45 1.39 -21.86
N SER A 51 -11.42 1.79 -22.59
CA SER A 51 -10.90 0.97 -23.68
C SER A 51 -10.36 -0.36 -23.14
N THR A 52 -10.24 -1.35 -24.03
CA THR A 52 -9.70 -2.65 -23.68
C THR A 52 -8.31 -2.55 -23.02
N ILE A 53 -7.46 -1.64 -23.47
CA ILE A 53 -6.11 -1.45 -22.93
C ILE A 53 -6.17 -0.84 -21.52
N GLU A 54 -6.97 0.21 -21.32
CA GLU A 54 -7.16 0.84 -20.00
C GLU A 54 -7.72 -0.16 -18.98
N ALA A 55 -8.68 -1.01 -19.38
CA ALA A 55 -9.24 -2.03 -18.52
C ALA A 55 -8.23 -3.13 -18.16
N ILE A 56 -7.43 -3.60 -19.13
CA ILE A 56 -6.34 -4.56 -18.89
C ILE A 56 -5.34 -3.97 -17.89
N GLN A 57 -4.94 -2.72 -18.08
CA GLN A 57 -3.99 -2.04 -17.20
C GLN A 57 -4.55 -1.86 -15.78
N ALA A 58 -5.79 -1.37 -15.62
CA ALA A 58 -6.43 -1.23 -14.32
C ALA A 58 -6.50 -2.58 -13.57
N ASN A 59 -6.78 -3.68 -14.30
CA ASN A 59 -6.75 -5.01 -13.72
C ASN A 59 -5.32 -5.46 -13.32
N CYS A 60 -4.29 -5.09 -14.10
CA CYS A 60 -2.90 -5.34 -13.75
C CYS A 60 -2.47 -4.54 -12.50
N ASP A 61 -2.90 -3.29 -12.37
CA ASP A 61 -2.64 -2.43 -11.21
C ASP A 61 -3.26 -3.02 -9.93
N VAL A 62 -4.50 -3.52 -10.02
CA VAL A 62 -5.15 -4.24 -8.91
C VAL A 62 -4.39 -5.52 -8.55
N LYS A 63 -3.97 -6.30 -9.57
CA LYS A 63 -3.16 -7.51 -9.34
C LYS A 63 -1.81 -7.20 -8.69
N ALA A 64 -1.12 -6.16 -9.15
CA ALA A 64 0.13 -5.69 -8.57
C ALA A 64 -0.06 -5.34 -7.08
N THR A 65 -1.09 -4.57 -6.77
CA THR A 65 -1.46 -4.22 -5.39
C THR A 65 -1.71 -5.46 -4.54
N ASN A 66 -2.51 -6.42 -5.04
CA ASN A 66 -2.79 -7.65 -4.33
C ASN A 66 -1.54 -8.51 -4.08
N ILE A 67 -0.60 -8.55 -5.02
CA ILE A 67 0.66 -9.30 -4.87
C ILE A 67 1.56 -8.65 -3.81
N ILE A 68 1.68 -7.31 -3.82
CA ILE A 68 2.42 -6.57 -2.79
C ILE A 68 1.79 -6.84 -1.42
N LEU A 69 0.46 -6.71 -1.34
CA LEU A 69 -0.31 -6.96 -0.13
C LEU A 69 -0.04 -8.39 0.40
N GLN A 70 -0.16 -9.43 -0.42
CA GLN A 70 0.09 -10.81 0.01
C GLN A 70 1.54 -11.05 0.45
N GLY A 71 2.48 -10.22 0.01
CA GLY A 71 3.87 -10.25 0.46
C GLY A 71 4.11 -9.63 1.85
N PHE A 72 3.12 -8.93 2.42
CA PHE A 72 3.28 -8.33 3.75
C PHE A 72 3.19 -9.38 4.87
N PRO A 73 4.04 -9.26 5.92
CA PRO A 73 3.95 -10.11 7.09
C PRO A 73 2.57 -10.02 7.76
N LEU A 74 2.12 -11.15 8.32
CA LEU A 74 0.81 -11.25 8.98
C LEU A 74 0.68 -10.25 10.16
N GLU A 75 1.80 -9.88 10.77
CA GLU A 75 1.91 -8.90 11.84
C GLU A 75 1.47 -7.50 11.40
N VAL A 76 1.78 -7.10 10.15
CA VAL A 76 1.33 -5.82 9.58
C VAL A 76 -0.19 -5.83 9.41
N TYR A 77 -0.74 -6.95 8.93
CA TYR A 77 -2.19 -7.11 8.84
C TYR A 77 -2.88 -7.14 10.20
N ALA A 78 -2.30 -7.83 11.19
CA ALA A 78 -2.82 -7.89 12.55
C ALA A 78 -2.81 -6.49 13.19
N LEU A 79 -1.75 -5.71 12.98
CA LEU A 79 -1.65 -4.34 13.46
C LEU A 79 -2.71 -3.43 12.83
N VAL A 80 -2.88 -3.48 11.49
CA VAL A 80 -3.90 -2.69 10.79
C VAL A 80 -5.31 -3.10 11.25
N SER A 81 -5.59 -4.40 11.37
CA SER A 81 -6.93 -4.93 11.69
C SER A 81 -7.35 -4.72 13.14
N THR A 82 -6.40 -4.57 14.08
CA THR A 82 -6.69 -4.21 15.48
C THR A 82 -6.91 -2.70 15.66
N HIS A 83 -6.58 -1.88 14.67
CA HIS A 83 -6.73 -0.44 14.77
C HIS A 83 -8.19 -0.01 14.60
N LYS A 84 -8.73 0.73 15.59
CA LYS A 84 -10.13 1.19 15.60
C LYS A 84 -10.52 1.93 14.33
N VAL A 85 -9.63 2.78 13.82
CA VAL A 85 -9.87 3.58 12.61
C VAL A 85 -9.97 2.69 11.35
N ALA A 86 -9.27 1.56 11.28
CA ALA A 86 -9.40 0.64 10.15
C ALA A 86 -10.78 -0.05 10.11
N LYS A 87 -11.28 -0.43 11.29
CA LYS A 87 -12.65 -0.96 11.43
C LYS A 87 -13.70 0.09 11.07
N GLU A 88 -13.61 1.31 11.63
CA GLU A 88 -14.54 2.40 11.34
C GLU A 88 -14.55 2.77 9.85
N LEU A 89 -13.37 2.72 9.19
CA LEU A 89 -13.26 2.94 7.75
C LEU A 89 -13.95 1.84 6.94
N TRP A 90 -13.73 0.58 7.29
CA TRP A 90 -14.37 -0.54 6.60
C TRP A 90 -15.89 -0.46 6.71
N GLU A 91 -16.42 -0.19 7.90
CA GLU A 91 -17.86 0.00 8.13
C GLU A 91 -18.43 1.15 7.27
N ARG A 92 -17.69 2.26 7.13
CA ARG A 92 -18.08 3.37 6.24
C ARG A 92 -18.09 2.98 4.76
N ILE A 93 -17.09 2.24 4.29
CA ILE A 93 -17.04 1.72 2.91
C ILE A 93 -18.25 0.81 2.67
N GLN A 94 -18.59 -0.06 3.62
CA GLN A 94 -19.77 -0.91 3.52
C GLN A 94 -21.07 -0.10 3.40
N MET A 95 -21.23 0.97 4.20
CA MET A 95 -22.39 1.87 4.10
C MET A 95 -22.46 2.57 2.74
N LEU A 96 -21.32 2.99 2.18
CA LEU A 96 -21.24 3.61 0.86
C LEU A 96 -21.59 2.64 -0.27
N MET A 97 -21.11 1.40 -0.20
CA MET A 97 -21.50 0.35 -1.16
C MET A 97 -23.01 0.06 -1.11
N GLN A 98 -23.64 0.26 0.05
CA GLN A 98 -25.09 0.12 0.25
C GLN A 98 -25.88 1.37 -0.16
N GLY A 99 -25.21 2.46 -0.55
CA GLY A 99 -25.84 3.70 -1.02
C GLY A 99 -26.55 4.51 0.07
N THR A 100 -26.22 4.28 1.35
CA THR A 100 -27.08 4.75 2.46
C THR A 100 -26.76 6.13 3.05
N LYS A 101 -25.61 6.80 2.77
CA LYS A 101 -25.31 8.14 3.32
C LYS A 101 -24.35 9.01 2.48
N GLU A 102 -24.33 10.30 2.84
CA GLU A 102 -23.87 11.51 2.13
C GLU A 102 -22.38 11.90 2.34
N GLU A 103 -21.57 11.07 3.02
CA GLU A 103 -20.15 11.36 3.25
C GLU A 103 -19.32 10.88 2.04
N SER A 104 -18.51 11.74 1.41
CA SER A 104 -17.83 11.36 0.17
C SER A 104 -16.72 10.34 0.42
N LEU A 105 -16.50 9.41 -0.53
CA LEU A 105 -15.36 8.49 -0.55
C LEU A 105 -14.01 9.19 -0.31
N ARG A 106 -13.90 10.47 -0.70
CA ARG A 106 -12.71 11.31 -0.51
C ARG A 106 -12.38 11.55 0.96
N ASP A 107 -13.37 11.80 1.81
CA ASP A 107 -13.16 12.03 3.24
C ASP A 107 -12.73 10.75 3.97
N SER A 108 -13.29 9.61 3.55
CA SER A 108 -12.89 8.29 4.04
C SER A 108 -11.44 7.97 3.65
N TYR A 109 -11.05 8.27 2.41
CA TYR A 109 -9.68 8.08 1.92
C TYR A 109 -8.68 8.97 2.68
N LEU A 110 -9.01 10.25 2.92
CA LEU A 110 -8.13 11.16 3.66
C LEU A 110 -7.84 10.64 5.08
N ARG A 111 -8.86 10.13 5.78
CA ARG A 111 -8.70 9.54 7.12
C ARG A 111 -7.81 8.29 7.09
N PHE A 112 -7.93 7.45 6.07
CA PHE A 112 -7.06 6.27 5.92
C PHE A 112 -5.61 6.65 5.63
N SER A 113 -5.37 7.63 4.75
CA SER A 113 -4.03 8.12 4.46
C SER A 113 -3.36 8.71 5.70
N LEU A 114 -4.09 9.45 6.54
CA LEU A 114 -3.58 9.94 7.82
C LEU A 114 -3.22 8.79 8.78
N LEU A 115 -4.05 7.76 8.84
CA LEU A 115 -3.83 6.55 9.64
C LEU A 115 -2.56 5.79 9.21
N LEU A 116 -2.34 5.68 7.89
CA LEU A 116 -1.13 5.06 7.34
C LEU A 116 0.11 5.91 7.65
N ASN A 117 0.00 7.24 7.58
CA ASN A 117 1.09 8.14 7.97
C ASN A 117 1.41 8.03 9.47
N ASP A 118 0.39 7.96 10.33
CA ASP A 118 0.56 7.78 11.78
C ASP A 118 1.23 6.43 12.09
N MET A 119 0.85 5.36 11.38
CA MET A 119 1.51 4.05 11.47
C MET A 119 2.94 4.07 10.92
N ASN A 120 3.21 4.87 9.87
CA ASN A 120 4.56 5.07 9.32
C ASN A 120 5.48 5.79 10.32
N ILE A 121 4.96 6.73 11.12
CA ILE A 121 5.71 7.37 12.22
C ILE A 121 6.14 6.31 13.24
N TYR A 122 5.30 5.32 13.58
CA TYR A 122 5.71 4.24 14.48
C TYR A 122 6.78 3.31 13.88
N TYR A 123 6.77 3.08 12.57
CA TYR A 123 7.82 2.30 11.89
C TYR A 123 9.13 3.09 11.75
N GLU A 124 9.11 4.38 11.38
CA GLU A 124 10.30 5.22 11.32
C GLU A 124 10.88 5.48 12.71
N VAL A 125 10.06 5.79 13.71
CA VAL A 125 10.48 5.97 15.11
C VAL A 125 10.94 4.64 15.70
N GLY A 126 10.32 3.50 15.37
CA GLY A 126 10.79 2.17 15.77
C GLY A 126 12.14 1.79 15.14
N THR A 127 12.40 2.22 13.91
CA THR A 127 13.69 2.00 13.22
C THR A 127 14.78 2.95 13.72
N ILE A 128 14.43 4.19 14.10
CA ILE A 128 15.33 5.19 14.71
C ILE A 128 15.65 4.81 16.17
N LEU A 129 14.66 4.42 16.98
CA LEU A 129 14.86 3.95 18.36
C LEU A 129 15.54 2.58 18.42
N GLY A 130 15.28 1.70 17.45
CA GLY A 130 15.99 0.42 17.30
C GLY A 130 17.48 0.59 16.98
N LYS A 131 17.87 1.64 16.24
CA LYS A 131 19.27 2.00 16.01
C LYS A 131 19.93 2.66 17.22
N HIS A 132 19.19 3.48 17.98
CA HIS A 132 19.72 4.10 19.20
C HIS A 132 19.98 3.08 20.33
N LYS A 133 19.13 2.05 20.49
CA LYS A 133 19.34 0.99 21.48
C LYS A 133 20.55 0.09 21.18
N VAL A 134 20.88 -0.11 19.90
CA VAL A 134 22.05 -0.90 19.47
C VAL A 134 23.36 -0.13 19.70
N LEU A 135 23.34 1.20 19.66
CA LEU A 135 24.53 2.04 19.90
C LEU A 135 24.82 2.28 21.39
N GLU A 136 23.82 2.30 22.27
CA GLU A 136 24.07 2.43 23.72
C GLU A 136 24.60 1.13 24.35
N HIS A 137 24.21 -0.05 23.84
CA HIS A 137 24.72 -1.34 24.33
C HIS A 137 26.11 -1.73 23.77
N SER A 138 26.59 -1.06 22.72
CA SER A 138 27.97 -1.24 22.23
C SER A 138 28.98 -0.30 22.90
N SER A 139 28.53 0.71 23.66
CA SER A 139 29.43 1.64 24.38
C SER A 139 29.77 1.24 25.82
N SER A 140 29.00 0.35 26.48
CA SER A 140 29.31 -0.08 27.87
C SER A 140 30.19 -1.33 27.97
N ARG A 141 30.60 -1.92 26.84
CA ARG A 141 31.37 -3.18 26.79
C ARG A 141 32.87 -3.02 26.48
N VAL A 142 33.41 -1.80 26.49
CA VAL A 142 34.82 -1.52 26.19
C VAL A 142 35.66 -1.13 27.43
N GLU A 143 35.07 -0.86 28.60
CA GLU A 143 35.84 -0.48 29.80
C GLU A 143 36.05 -1.61 30.84
N GLN A 144 36.09 -2.87 30.41
CA GLN A 144 36.44 -3.97 31.33
C GLN A 144 37.45 -4.98 30.78
N VAL A 145 38.36 -4.51 29.92
CA VAL A 145 39.58 -5.25 29.54
C VAL A 145 40.77 -4.30 29.54
N CYS A 146 41.11 -3.75 30.71
CA CYS A 146 42.44 -3.20 31.02
C CYS A 146 42.59 -3.19 32.55
N ASN A 147 42.97 -4.34 33.10
CA ASN A 147 43.87 -4.49 34.26
C ASN A 147 44.34 -5.94 34.33
#